data_AF-A0A2U8VQK0-F1
#
_entry.id   AF-A0A2U8VQK0-F1
#
_cell.length_a   1.000
_cell.length_b   1.000
_cell.length_c   1.000
_cell.angle_alpha   90.00
_cell.angle_beta   90.00
_cell.angle_gamma   90.00
#
_symmetry.space_group_name_H-M   'P 1'
#
loop_
_entity.id
_entity.type
_entity.pdbx_description
1 polymer ?
#
loop_
_entity_poly.entity_id
_entity_poly.type
_entity_poly.pdbx_seq_one_letter_code
_entity_poly.pdbx_strand_id
1 'polypeptide(L)'
;MSSSEAVSAKRVIPALRFKQWLDRWNDYDFSEEFLRRKPPEHIYMFSLRAAELRALSDVYKRERQGSAAEGIQRVRDTTRTGRIQNYVRYGYPYGDLKEPQRTDETSSLRKPGWLPTAIVINILLADDERHGRKVSEGCHAAIKDLGDGRFEIIVPSKMETSEGGLAPFEVIDGQHRLWAFDAEVGEEPLPDDFELPVVAYHGLDISWQAYLFWSINVSPKRINPSHAFDLYPLLRTQDWLDRVGELNVYREARAQELTEQMYAHESSPWRNRINMLGERGGSGVSQAAWVRTLLQTFLSTGRGQGRAGLFQANLSDGIEPLDWTRSQQTAFIIRLWSDISASLERNKNLYWIRKFETPEMAFEDKRSMLNQDQGLRAIHAAANDIFYHSAQVWQLDRWILRSNDDIELYSSEVSSALLSLDKQPFRQFIAEFADQLTYFDWRSFDGPGVRSDEGGEELLLQKRAYRGSGGYAVLREDLLRKLTEANGSVGRTASTLLFEMTA
;
A
#
# COMPACT_ATOMS: atom_id res chain seq x y z
N MET A 1 -52.53 -25.29 41.34
CA MET A 1 -52.52 -25.26 39.87
C MET A 1 -51.21 -24.63 39.45
N SER A 2 -50.44 -25.39 38.69
CA SER A 2 -49.06 -25.11 38.25
C SER A 2 -49.00 -23.86 37.38
N SER A 3 -48.13 -22.92 37.75
CA SER A 3 -47.65 -21.82 36.92
C SER A 3 -46.70 -22.41 35.88
N SER A 4 -47.13 -22.47 34.61
CA SER A 4 -46.29 -22.91 33.51
C SER A 4 -45.19 -21.87 33.24
N GLU A 5 -43.95 -22.29 33.39
CA GLU A 5 -42.76 -21.61 32.87
C GLU A 5 -42.96 -21.32 31.38
N ALA A 6 -42.98 -20.04 31.00
CA ALA A 6 -42.84 -19.64 29.61
C ALA A 6 -41.39 -19.90 29.18
N VAL A 7 -41.12 -21.10 28.68
CA VAL A 7 -39.83 -21.45 28.08
C VAL A 7 -39.59 -20.50 26.90
N SER A 8 -38.59 -19.63 27.00
CA SER A 8 -38.19 -18.77 25.88
C SER A 8 -37.88 -19.66 24.68
N ALA A 9 -38.43 -19.32 23.50
CA ALA A 9 -38.10 -20.05 22.28
C ALA A 9 -36.59 -20.07 22.12
N LYS A 10 -35.99 -21.24 21.92
CA LYS A 10 -34.55 -21.41 21.71
C LYS A 10 -34.26 -21.56 20.22
N ARG A 11 -33.20 -20.93 19.76
CA ARG A 11 -32.70 -21.06 18.40
C ARG A 11 -31.42 -21.89 18.38
N VAL A 12 -31.29 -22.67 17.32
CA VAL A 12 -30.17 -23.59 17.10
C VAL A 12 -29.35 -23.07 15.93
N ILE A 13 -28.05 -22.92 16.14
CA ILE A 13 -27.10 -22.43 15.12
C ILE A 13 -26.07 -23.54 14.87
N PRO A 14 -25.90 -24.02 13.63
CA PRO A 14 -24.85 -24.98 13.33
C PRO A 14 -23.47 -24.35 13.51
N ALA A 15 -22.55 -25.09 14.13
CA ALA A 15 -21.20 -24.63 14.40
C ALA A 15 -20.15 -25.70 14.10
N LEU A 16 -18.96 -25.22 13.76
CA LEU A 16 -17.75 -26.03 13.61
C LEU A 16 -16.92 -25.89 14.88
N ARG A 17 -16.44 -27.01 15.42
CA ARG A 17 -15.47 -27.03 16.52
C ARG A 17 -14.07 -27.27 15.97
N PHE A 18 -13.09 -26.50 16.41
CA PHE A 18 -11.69 -26.71 16.05
C PHE A 18 -10.79 -26.57 17.28
N LYS A 19 -9.66 -27.30 17.27
CA LYS A 19 -8.65 -27.29 18.35
C LYS A 19 -7.48 -26.41 17.92
N GLN A 20 -7.16 -25.41 18.75
CA GLN A 20 -5.92 -24.63 18.61
C GLN A 20 -4.98 -24.81 19.80
N TRP A 21 -5.31 -25.67 20.77
CA TRP A 21 -4.50 -25.93 21.96
C TRP A 21 -3.28 -26.82 21.70
N LEU A 22 -2.09 -26.39 22.14
CA LEU A 22 -0.85 -27.15 22.12
C LEU A 22 -0.47 -27.63 23.52
N ASP A 23 0.10 -28.83 23.64
CA ASP A 23 0.44 -29.45 24.93
C ASP A 23 1.41 -28.60 25.77
N ARG A 24 2.33 -27.88 25.13
CA ARG A 24 3.26 -26.95 25.80
C ARG A 24 2.58 -25.84 26.61
N TRP A 25 1.30 -25.56 26.35
CA TRP A 25 0.54 -24.56 27.09
C TRP A 25 -0.03 -25.11 28.40
N ASN A 26 0.01 -26.43 28.61
CA ASN A 26 -0.32 -27.02 29.90
C ASN A 26 0.68 -26.64 31.00
N ASP A 27 1.89 -26.22 30.61
CA ASP A 27 2.95 -25.75 31.53
C ASP A 27 2.78 -24.28 31.95
N TYR A 28 1.77 -23.57 31.43
CA TYR A 28 1.49 -22.19 31.81
C TYR A 28 0.90 -22.13 33.23
N ASP A 29 1.28 -21.10 33.99
CA ASP A 29 0.78 -20.85 35.34
C ASP A 29 -0.65 -20.27 35.31
N PHE A 30 -1.64 -21.16 35.27
CA PHE A 30 -3.06 -20.81 35.35
C PHE A 30 -3.45 -20.49 36.78
N SER A 31 -4.13 -19.36 36.98
CA SER A 31 -4.55 -18.91 38.31
C SER A 31 -5.90 -18.22 38.23
N GLU A 32 -6.88 -18.71 38.99
CA GLU A 32 -8.18 -18.07 39.12
C GLU A 32 -8.09 -16.73 39.87
N GLU A 33 -7.16 -16.61 40.83
CA GLU A 33 -6.90 -15.37 41.57
C GLU A 33 -6.52 -14.23 40.63
N PHE A 34 -5.72 -14.52 39.59
CA PHE A 34 -5.32 -13.54 38.58
C PHE A 34 -6.27 -13.51 37.37
N LEU A 35 -7.46 -14.11 37.46
CA LEU A 35 -8.44 -14.19 36.37
C LEU A 35 -7.82 -14.80 35.10
N ARG A 36 -7.03 -15.86 35.28
CA ARG A 36 -6.31 -16.62 34.25
C ARG A 36 -6.58 -18.11 34.39
N ARG A 37 -7.84 -18.50 34.61
CA ARG A 37 -8.28 -19.90 34.56
C ARG A 37 -7.88 -20.54 33.24
N LYS A 38 -7.58 -21.84 33.26
CA LYS A 38 -7.28 -22.60 32.04
C LYS A 38 -8.50 -22.56 31.09
N PRO A 39 -8.39 -21.99 29.88
CA PRO A 39 -9.49 -21.95 28.93
C PRO A 39 -9.72 -23.34 28.30
N PRO A 40 -10.92 -23.62 27.75
CA PRO A 40 -11.15 -24.83 26.98
C PRO A 40 -10.22 -24.96 25.77
N GLU A 41 -9.85 -26.19 25.41
CA GLU A 41 -8.93 -26.45 24.29
C GLU A 41 -9.54 -26.19 22.90
N HIS A 42 -10.87 -26.05 22.84
CA HIS A 42 -11.64 -26.00 21.61
C HIS A 42 -12.35 -24.65 21.45
N ILE A 43 -12.41 -24.20 20.21
CA ILE A 43 -13.02 -22.94 19.76
C ILE A 43 -14.10 -23.29 18.73
N TYR A 44 -15.10 -22.42 18.58
CA TYR A 44 -16.24 -22.63 17.71
C TYR A 44 -16.31 -21.57 16.61
N MET A 45 -16.79 -21.94 15.42
CA MET A 45 -17.04 -21.03 14.30
C MET A 45 -18.45 -21.25 13.75
N PHE A 46 -19.18 -20.16 13.49
CA PHE A 46 -20.52 -20.16 12.91
C PHE A 46 -20.81 -18.84 12.20
N SER A 47 -21.92 -18.76 11.45
CA SER A 47 -22.45 -17.48 10.96
C SER A 47 -23.67 -17.05 11.80
N LEU A 48 -23.82 -15.74 11.97
CA LEU A 48 -24.99 -15.17 12.62
C LEU A 48 -25.33 -13.83 12.00
N ARG A 49 -26.63 -13.50 11.92
CA ARG A 49 -27.08 -12.18 11.45
C ARG A 49 -26.55 -11.08 12.37
N ALA A 50 -26.13 -9.96 11.81
CA ALA A 50 -25.57 -8.86 12.58
C ALA A 50 -26.55 -8.34 13.66
N ALA A 51 -27.85 -8.22 13.32
CA ALA A 51 -28.89 -7.82 14.27
C ALA A 51 -29.02 -8.79 15.45
N GLU A 52 -28.97 -10.10 15.18
CA GLU A 52 -29.08 -11.15 16.20
C GLU A 52 -27.84 -11.20 17.10
N LEU A 53 -26.65 -11.10 16.49
CA LEU A 53 -25.38 -11.06 17.24
C LEU A 53 -25.32 -9.84 18.17
N ARG A 54 -25.83 -8.69 17.71
CA ARG A 54 -25.96 -7.48 18.54
C ARG A 54 -26.93 -7.67 19.69
N ALA A 55 -28.08 -8.29 19.46
CA ALA A 55 -29.06 -8.55 20.52
C ALA A 55 -28.51 -9.53 21.58
N LEU A 56 -27.74 -10.53 21.15
CA LEU A 56 -27.13 -11.54 22.02
C LEU A 56 -25.84 -11.06 22.71
N SER A 57 -25.40 -9.83 22.45
CA SER A 57 -24.20 -9.24 23.04
C SER A 57 -24.52 -7.96 23.80
N ASP A 58 -23.68 -7.61 24.79
CA ASP A 58 -23.87 -6.42 25.63
C ASP A 58 -23.48 -5.10 24.92
N VAL A 59 -23.71 -5.01 23.61
CA VAL A 59 -23.25 -3.93 22.72
C VAL A 59 -24.14 -2.69 22.81
N TYR A 60 -25.40 -2.84 23.25
CA TYR A 60 -26.40 -1.76 23.36
C TYR A 60 -26.39 -1.01 24.71
N LYS A 61 -26.00 -1.64 25.83
CA LYS A 61 -26.32 -1.14 27.18
C LYS A 61 -25.29 -0.20 27.82
N ARG A 62 -24.26 0.25 27.10
CA ARG A 62 -23.14 1.01 27.71
C ARG A 62 -22.80 2.31 26.96
N GLU A 63 -23.76 3.22 26.87
CA GLU A 63 -23.43 4.65 26.78
C GLU A 63 -22.97 5.12 28.18
N ARG A 64 -21.66 5.26 28.39
CA ARG A 64 -21.14 5.81 29.66
C ARG A 64 -21.11 7.33 29.62
N GLN A 65 -21.90 7.95 30.50
CA GLN A 65 -21.51 9.21 31.14
C GLN A 65 -20.60 8.86 32.34
N GLY A 66 -19.28 9.04 32.22
CA GLY A 66 -18.33 8.91 33.35
C GLY A 66 -16.96 8.33 33.00
N SER A 67 -15.91 8.84 33.67
CA SER A 67 -14.48 8.64 33.40
C SER A 67 -13.88 7.29 33.88
N ALA A 68 -14.68 6.31 34.26
CA ALA A 68 -14.20 4.98 34.66
C ALA A 68 -14.38 3.99 33.50
N ALA A 69 -13.29 3.66 32.81
CA ALA A 69 -13.26 2.66 31.74
C ALA A 69 -13.28 1.24 32.33
N GLU A 70 -14.45 0.70 32.66
CA GLU A 70 -14.60 -0.74 32.96
C GLU A 70 -14.74 -1.54 31.65
N GLY A 71 -13.82 -2.47 31.41
CA GLY A 71 -13.86 -3.45 30.32
C GLY A 71 -12.96 -3.16 29.10
N ILE A 72 -12.79 -4.18 28.25
CA ILE A 72 -12.00 -4.16 27.00
C ILE A 72 -12.71 -3.38 25.86
N GLN A 73 -13.96 -2.99 26.07
CA GLN A 73 -14.80 -2.33 25.06
C GLN A 73 -14.40 -0.86 24.86
N ARG A 74 -14.18 -0.45 23.61
CA ARG A 74 -13.86 0.95 23.27
C ARG A 74 -15.08 1.85 23.39
N VAL A 75 -14.87 3.15 23.55
CA VAL A 75 -15.94 4.16 23.35
C VAL A 75 -16.40 4.11 21.89
N ARG A 76 -17.70 4.27 21.65
CA ARG A 76 -18.28 4.31 20.30
C ARG A 76 -17.73 5.48 19.51
N ASP A 77 -16.94 5.18 18.49
CA ASP A 77 -16.48 6.15 17.49
C ASP A 77 -17.52 6.21 16.37
N THR A 78 -18.33 7.27 16.37
CA THR A 78 -19.41 7.48 15.39
C THR A 78 -18.86 7.64 13.97
N THR A 79 -17.69 8.29 13.82
CA THR A 79 -17.03 8.47 12.52
C THR A 79 -16.58 7.13 11.94
N ARG A 80 -15.88 6.31 12.75
CA ARG A 80 -15.42 4.98 12.30
C ARG A 80 -16.59 4.05 12.01
N THR A 81 -17.64 4.10 12.83
CA THR A 81 -18.84 3.27 12.65
C THR A 81 -19.58 3.64 11.37
N GLY A 82 -19.79 4.94 11.12
CA GLY A 82 -20.40 5.43 9.87
C GLY A 82 -19.57 5.07 8.62
N ARG A 83 -18.24 5.11 8.71
CA ARG A 83 -17.36 4.67 7.62
C ARG A 83 -17.54 3.18 7.30
N ILE A 84 -17.63 2.32 8.32
CA ILE A 84 -17.90 0.89 8.11
C ILE A 84 -19.27 0.68 7.49
N GLN A 85 -20.29 1.42 7.92
CA GLN A 85 -21.64 1.32 7.36
C GLN A 85 -21.65 1.68 5.86
N ASN A 86 -21.00 2.79 5.50
CA ASN A 86 -20.83 3.20 4.11
C ASN A 86 -20.05 2.15 3.31
N TYR A 87 -19.01 1.55 3.90
CA TYR A 87 -18.28 0.46 3.27
C TYR A 87 -19.16 -0.77 3.02
N VAL A 88 -19.97 -1.23 3.98
CA VAL A 88 -20.88 -2.37 3.77
C VAL A 88 -21.87 -2.08 2.64
N ARG A 89 -22.39 -0.85 2.59
CA ARG A 89 -23.41 -0.43 1.62
C ARG A 89 -22.86 -0.22 0.21
N TYR A 90 -21.70 0.42 0.09
CA TYR A 90 -21.18 0.91 -1.19
C TYR A 90 -19.82 0.34 -1.60
N GLY A 91 -19.15 -0.38 -0.69
CA GLY A 91 -17.79 -0.87 -0.83
C GLY A 91 -16.73 0.22 -0.74
N TYR A 92 -15.47 -0.21 -0.85
CA TYR A 92 -14.35 0.69 -1.06
C TYR A 92 -14.05 0.79 -2.56
N PRO A 93 -13.77 1.99 -3.10
CA PRO A 93 -13.56 3.24 -2.38
C PRO A 93 -14.80 4.15 -2.32
N TYR A 94 -15.89 3.80 -3.01
CA TYR A 94 -17.07 4.67 -3.11
C TYR A 94 -17.64 5.09 -1.75
N GLY A 95 -17.65 4.17 -0.76
CA GLY A 95 -18.11 4.45 0.60
C GLY A 95 -17.31 5.54 1.31
N ASP A 96 -16.05 5.76 0.94
CA ASP A 96 -15.18 6.78 1.51
C ASP A 96 -15.31 8.15 0.82
N LEU A 97 -16.02 8.22 -0.31
CA LEU A 97 -16.34 9.50 -0.95
C LEU A 97 -17.29 10.31 -0.07
N LYS A 98 -17.06 11.63 0.00
CA LYS A 98 -18.01 12.57 0.61
C LYS A 98 -19.30 12.59 -0.21
N GLU A 99 -20.42 12.87 0.43
CA GLU A 99 -21.74 12.91 -0.21
C GLU A 99 -21.79 13.70 -1.54
N PRO A 100 -21.18 14.91 -1.66
CA PRO A 100 -21.20 15.66 -2.93
C PRO A 100 -20.38 15.00 -4.06
N GLN A 101 -19.49 14.08 -3.72
CA GLN A 101 -18.65 13.35 -4.68
C GLN A 101 -19.33 12.06 -5.16
N ARG A 102 -20.43 11.64 -4.53
CA ARG A 102 -21.19 10.42 -4.88
C ARG A 102 -22.17 10.71 -6.02
N THR A 103 -21.63 10.93 -7.20
CA THR A 103 -22.38 11.24 -8.44
C THR A 103 -22.50 10.03 -9.36
N ASP A 104 -23.35 10.10 -10.39
CA ASP A 104 -23.48 9.06 -11.42
C ASP A 104 -22.13 8.72 -12.09
N GLU A 105 -21.24 9.71 -12.25
CA GLU A 105 -19.90 9.53 -12.84
C GLU A 105 -18.96 8.67 -11.97
N THR A 106 -19.21 8.67 -10.64
CA THR A 106 -18.42 7.88 -9.67
C THR A 106 -19.08 6.56 -9.31
N SER A 107 -20.31 6.30 -9.76
CA SER A 107 -21.07 5.08 -9.46
C SER A 107 -20.32 3.79 -9.82
N SER A 108 -19.49 3.82 -10.86
CA SER A 108 -18.63 2.70 -11.29
C SER A 108 -17.57 2.29 -10.26
N LEU A 109 -17.29 3.15 -9.26
CA LEU A 109 -16.38 2.85 -8.16
C LEU A 109 -17.01 1.99 -7.05
N ARG A 110 -18.33 1.73 -7.10
CA ARG A 110 -18.96 0.84 -6.13
C ARG A 110 -18.38 -0.57 -6.25
N LYS A 111 -18.13 -1.16 -5.09
CA LYS A 111 -17.67 -2.55 -4.95
C LYS A 111 -18.46 -3.24 -3.85
N PRO A 112 -18.44 -4.58 -3.76
CA PRO A 112 -19.07 -5.27 -2.64
C PRO A 112 -18.41 -4.89 -1.29
N GLY A 113 -19.23 -4.59 -0.29
CA GLY A 113 -18.81 -4.28 1.07
C GLY A 113 -18.67 -5.51 1.96
N TRP A 114 -17.73 -6.40 1.66
CA TRP A 114 -17.58 -7.66 2.39
C TRP A 114 -16.86 -7.46 3.73
N LEU A 115 -17.38 -8.07 4.80
CA LEU A 115 -16.71 -8.15 6.11
C LEU A 115 -16.19 -9.57 6.34
N PRO A 116 -15.07 -9.99 5.69
CA PRO A 116 -14.60 -11.37 5.73
C PRO A 116 -13.96 -11.75 7.07
N THR A 117 -13.52 -10.76 7.85
CA THR A 117 -12.92 -11.00 9.16
C THR A 117 -14.02 -11.40 10.16
N ALA A 118 -13.77 -12.42 10.97
CA ALA A 118 -14.74 -12.85 11.96
C ALA A 118 -14.93 -11.82 13.09
N ILE A 119 -16.12 -11.78 13.68
CA ILE A 119 -16.36 -11.19 15.00
C ILE A 119 -15.88 -12.20 16.03
N VAL A 120 -15.04 -11.75 16.97
CA VAL A 120 -14.51 -12.62 18.02
C VAL A 120 -15.31 -12.40 19.29
N ILE A 121 -15.91 -13.45 19.82
CA ILE A 121 -16.73 -13.41 21.02
C ILE A 121 -16.27 -14.42 22.06
N ASN A 122 -16.65 -14.17 23.31
CA ASN A 122 -16.66 -15.14 24.39
C ASN A 122 -18.10 -15.48 24.75
N ILE A 123 -18.41 -16.76 24.84
CA ILE A 123 -19.67 -17.28 25.37
C ILE A 123 -19.51 -17.40 26.88
N LEU A 124 -20.32 -16.64 27.63
CA LEU A 124 -20.31 -16.66 29.08
C LEU A 124 -20.89 -17.96 29.65
N LEU A 125 -20.27 -18.46 30.72
CA LEU A 125 -20.84 -19.53 31.53
C LEU A 125 -21.98 -19.01 32.41
N ALA A 126 -22.81 -19.91 32.92
CA ALA A 126 -23.96 -19.54 33.76
C ALA A 126 -23.54 -18.91 35.11
N ASP A 127 -22.39 -19.32 35.62
CA ASP A 127 -21.77 -18.87 36.86
C ASP A 127 -20.79 -17.70 36.67
N ASP A 128 -20.48 -17.32 35.43
CA ASP A 128 -19.59 -16.20 35.16
C ASP A 128 -20.17 -14.90 35.73
N GLU A 129 -19.35 -14.21 36.51
CA GLU A 129 -19.66 -12.91 37.09
C GLU A 129 -18.73 -11.85 36.50
N ARG A 130 -19.29 -10.67 36.20
CA ARG A 130 -18.54 -9.48 35.76
C ARG A 130 -18.96 -8.30 36.59
N HIS A 131 -18.06 -7.81 37.44
CA HIS A 131 -18.31 -6.63 38.29
C HIS A 131 -19.65 -6.71 39.05
N GLY A 132 -19.95 -7.85 39.69
CA GLY A 132 -21.21 -8.05 40.43
C GLY A 132 -22.43 -8.43 39.59
N ARG A 133 -22.28 -8.56 38.26
CA ARG A 133 -23.39 -8.93 37.33
C ARG A 133 -23.20 -10.34 36.80
N LYS A 134 -24.32 -11.05 36.62
CA LYS A 134 -24.38 -12.39 36.02
C LYS A 134 -25.22 -12.38 34.74
N VAL A 135 -25.09 -13.45 33.94
CA VAL A 135 -25.96 -13.66 32.78
C VAL A 135 -27.41 -13.72 33.24
N SER A 136 -28.30 -12.98 32.56
CA SER A 136 -29.73 -12.98 32.87
C SER A 136 -30.29 -14.41 32.83
N GLU A 137 -31.14 -14.74 33.80
CA GLU A 137 -31.79 -16.05 33.87
C GLU A 137 -32.57 -16.34 32.57
N GLY A 138 -32.34 -17.51 31.97
CA GLY A 138 -32.93 -17.90 30.68
C GLY A 138 -32.25 -17.30 29.43
N CYS A 139 -31.23 -16.45 29.59
CA CYS A 139 -30.46 -15.84 28.48
C CYS A 139 -29.14 -16.56 28.19
N HIS A 140 -28.94 -17.79 28.68
CA HIS A 140 -27.70 -18.53 28.48
C HIS A 140 -27.58 -19.09 27.06
N ALA A 141 -26.37 -19.03 26.50
CA ALA A 141 -26.01 -19.79 25.32
C ALA A 141 -25.38 -21.13 25.75
N ALA A 142 -25.74 -22.20 25.07
CA ALA A 142 -25.23 -23.54 25.34
C ALA A 142 -24.65 -24.18 24.09
N ILE A 143 -23.63 -25.01 24.28
CA ILE A 143 -22.99 -25.76 23.20
C ILE A 143 -23.47 -27.21 23.30
N LYS A 144 -23.97 -27.74 22.19
CA LYS A 144 -24.42 -29.14 22.10
C LYS A 144 -23.57 -29.88 21.07
N ASP A 145 -23.00 -31.00 21.51
CA ASP A 145 -22.33 -31.97 20.62
C ASP A 145 -23.40 -32.95 20.11
N LEU A 146 -23.57 -33.02 18.78
CA LEU A 146 -24.50 -33.94 18.14
C LEU A 146 -23.86 -35.26 17.73
N GLY A 147 -22.56 -35.45 17.96
CA GLY A 147 -21.78 -36.53 17.38
C GLY A 147 -21.32 -36.23 15.95
N ASP A 148 -20.39 -37.04 15.45
CA ASP A 148 -19.82 -36.97 14.10
C ASP A 148 -19.19 -35.62 13.74
N GLY A 149 -18.67 -34.89 14.74
CA GLY A 149 -18.04 -33.59 14.55
C GLY A 149 -19.01 -32.44 14.28
N ARG A 150 -20.31 -32.64 14.50
CA ARG A 150 -21.34 -31.60 14.38
C ARG A 150 -21.65 -30.98 15.73
N PHE A 151 -21.61 -29.64 15.77
CA PHE A 151 -21.91 -28.87 16.96
C PHE A 151 -23.04 -27.90 16.70
N GLU A 152 -23.79 -27.60 17.75
CA GLU A 152 -24.84 -26.59 17.72
C GLU A 152 -24.62 -25.59 18.86
N ILE A 153 -24.77 -24.30 18.55
CA ILE A 153 -24.90 -23.25 19.56
C ILE A 153 -26.40 -22.98 19.74
N ILE A 154 -26.88 -23.21 20.95
CA ILE A 154 -28.27 -22.96 21.34
C ILE A 154 -28.30 -21.59 22.00
N VAL A 155 -29.04 -20.66 21.42
CA VAL A 155 -29.18 -19.28 21.90
C VAL A 155 -30.65 -18.95 22.17
N PRO A 156 -30.96 -18.00 23.05
CA PRO A 156 -32.33 -17.51 23.21
C PRO A 156 -32.80 -16.80 21.94
N SER A 157 -34.02 -17.10 21.47
CA SER A 157 -34.62 -16.45 20.28
C SER A 157 -35.10 -15.02 20.53
N LYS A 158 -35.30 -14.65 21.80
CA LYS A 158 -35.63 -13.29 22.25
C LYS A 158 -34.82 -12.98 23.50
N MET A 159 -34.25 -11.79 23.54
CA MET A 159 -33.48 -11.29 24.67
C MET A 159 -34.34 -10.33 25.49
N GLU A 160 -34.84 -10.81 26.63
CA GLU A 160 -35.42 -9.97 27.67
C GLU A 160 -34.40 -9.82 28.80
N THR A 161 -33.29 -9.14 28.50
CA THR A 161 -32.29 -8.87 29.53
C THR A 161 -32.85 -7.87 30.54
N SER A 162 -33.05 -8.31 31.78
CA SER A 162 -33.35 -7.46 32.93
C SER A 162 -32.37 -6.27 33.03
N GLU A 163 -32.81 -5.16 33.62
CA GLU A 163 -31.92 -4.04 33.96
C GLU A 163 -30.77 -4.57 34.82
N GLY A 164 -29.53 -4.40 34.36
CA GLY A 164 -28.33 -4.88 35.06
C GLY A 164 -27.84 -6.31 34.75
N GLY A 165 -28.56 -7.12 33.97
CA GLY A 165 -28.12 -8.47 33.59
C GLY A 165 -27.17 -8.50 32.37
N LEU A 166 -26.25 -9.49 32.32
CA LEU A 166 -25.34 -9.70 31.19
C LEU A 166 -26.00 -10.48 30.05
N ALA A 167 -25.62 -10.14 28.82
CA ALA A 167 -25.94 -10.92 27.62
C ALA A 167 -25.06 -12.18 27.54
N PRO A 168 -25.47 -13.25 26.80
CA PRO A 168 -24.69 -14.48 26.72
C PRO A 168 -23.33 -14.31 26.05
N PHE A 169 -23.15 -13.29 25.20
CA PHE A 169 -21.92 -13.05 24.48
C PHE A 169 -21.21 -11.76 24.91
N GLU A 170 -19.89 -11.87 25.14
CA GLU A 170 -18.97 -10.73 25.26
C GLU A 170 -18.18 -10.59 23.96
N VAL A 171 -18.23 -9.40 23.34
CA VAL A 171 -17.45 -9.14 22.11
C VAL A 171 -16.02 -8.77 22.48
N ILE A 172 -15.05 -9.55 22.00
CA ILE A 172 -13.61 -9.33 22.17
C ILE A 172 -13.07 -8.46 21.03
N ASP A 173 -13.45 -8.77 19.78
CA ASP A 173 -13.08 -7.99 18.60
C ASP A 173 -14.25 -7.87 17.62
N GLY A 174 -14.34 -6.71 16.95
CA GLY A 174 -15.39 -6.45 15.95
C GLY A 174 -16.54 -5.56 16.42
N GLN A 175 -16.45 -4.94 17.60
CA GLN A 175 -17.47 -4.04 18.13
C GLN A 175 -17.92 -2.93 17.15
N HIS A 176 -17.00 -2.22 16.48
CA HIS A 176 -17.35 -1.18 15.51
C HIS A 176 -18.05 -1.75 14.27
N ARG A 177 -17.75 -2.99 13.89
CA ARG A 177 -18.41 -3.69 12.79
C ARG A 177 -19.86 -4.00 13.16
N LEU A 178 -20.11 -4.42 14.39
CA LEU A 178 -21.47 -4.60 14.91
C LEU A 178 -22.24 -3.30 15.03
N TRP A 179 -21.64 -2.24 15.56
CA TRP A 179 -22.30 -0.93 15.65
C TRP A 179 -22.68 -0.34 14.29
N ALA A 180 -22.03 -0.74 13.19
CA ALA A 180 -22.35 -0.25 11.86
C ALA A 180 -23.77 -0.67 11.39
N PHE A 181 -24.33 -1.72 12.00
CA PHE A 181 -25.69 -2.20 11.74
C PHE A 181 -26.73 -1.57 12.68
N ASP A 182 -26.34 -0.59 13.49
CA ASP A 182 -27.26 0.15 14.33
C ASP A 182 -28.18 1.04 13.51
N ALA A 183 -29.49 0.98 13.79
CA ALA A 183 -30.49 1.72 13.04
C ALA A 183 -30.36 3.23 13.26
N GLU A 184 -29.72 3.64 14.36
CA GLU A 184 -29.42 5.02 14.70
C GLU A 184 -28.07 5.52 14.13
N VAL A 185 -27.35 4.69 13.36
CA VAL A 185 -26.09 5.08 12.72
C VAL A 185 -26.33 5.46 11.26
N GLY A 186 -25.73 6.59 10.88
CA GLY A 186 -25.63 7.05 9.49
C GLY A 186 -26.95 7.46 8.87
N GLU A 187 -26.98 7.51 7.54
CA GLU A 187 -28.11 8.05 6.77
C GLU A 187 -29.27 7.07 6.69
N GLU A 188 -28.98 5.77 6.58
CA GLU A 188 -29.99 4.71 6.44
C GLU A 188 -29.52 3.38 7.07
N PRO A 189 -30.43 2.62 7.71
CA PRO A 189 -30.11 1.35 8.34
C PRO A 189 -29.67 0.29 7.31
N LEU A 190 -28.71 -0.56 7.71
CA LEU A 190 -28.29 -1.72 6.90
C LEU A 190 -29.32 -2.86 7.00
N PRO A 191 -29.35 -3.79 6.02
CA PRO A 191 -30.23 -4.96 6.08
C PRO A 191 -29.96 -5.84 7.31
N ASP A 192 -31.04 -6.29 7.95
CA ASP A 192 -30.98 -7.16 9.14
C ASP A 192 -30.57 -8.61 8.83
N ASP A 193 -30.59 -9.02 7.56
CA ASP A 193 -30.23 -10.35 7.09
C ASP A 193 -28.75 -10.51 6.73
N PHE A 194 -27.93 -9.46 6.92
CA PHE A 194 -26.49 -9.52 6.70
C PHE A 194 -25.81 -10.43 7.74
N GLU A 195 -25.22 -11.54 7.29
CA GLU A 195 -24.53 -12.50 8.15
C GLU A 195 -23.06 -12.14 8.33
N LEU A 196 -22.57 -12.35 9.56
CA LEU A 196 -21.18 -12.17 9.94
C LEU A 196 -20.56 -13.51 10.34
N PRO A 197 -19.32 -13.82 9.92
CA PRO A 197 -18.59 -14.93 10.49
C PRO A 197 -18.27 -14.64 11.96
N VAL A 198 -18.45 -15.64 12.82
CA VAL A 198 -18.22 -15.54 14.26
C VAL A 198 -17.23 -16.61 14.68
N VAL A 199 -16.21 -16.21 15.45
CA VAL A 199 -15.31 -17.10 16.18
C VAL A 199 -15.61 -16.94 17.66
N ALA A 200 -16.02 -18.02 18.30
CA ALA A 200 -16.49 -18.04 19.67
C ALA A 200 -15.61 -18.90 20.56
N TYR A 201 -15.05 -18.27 21.59
CA TYR A 201 -14.48 -18.94 22.73
C TYR A 201 -15.57 -19.21 23.78
N HIS A 202 -15.30 -20.10 24.72
CA HIS A 202 -16.26 -20.50 25.75
C HIS A 202 -15.63 -20.34 27.14
N GLY A 203 -16.25 -19.53 28.00
CA GLY A 203 -15.83 -19.35 29.39
C GLY A 203 -14.45 -18.72 29.58
N LEU A 204 -14.02 -17.81 28.70
CA LEU A 204 -12.77 -17.08 28.90
C LEU A 204 -12.87 -16.08 30.04
N ASP A 205 -11.88 -16.11 30.92
CA ASP A 205 -11.66 -15.06 31.89
C ASP A 205 -11.25 -13.74 31.21
N ILE A 206 -11.48 -12.63 31.90
CA ILE A 206 -11.26 -11.29 31.36
C ILE A 206 -9.80 -11.04 30.96
N SER A 207 -8.82 -11.63 31.66
CA SER A 207 -7.39 -11.48 31.30
C SER A 207 -7.07 -12.16 29.96
N TRP A 208 -7.70 -13.29 29.64
CA TRP A 208 -7.55 -13.95 28.34
C TRP A 208 -8.21 -13.17 27.22
N GLN A 209 -9.37 -12.57 27.48
CA GLN A 209 -10.01 -11.67 26.53
C GLN A 209 -9.12 -10.44 26.23
N ALA A 210 -8.46 -9.88 27.25
CA ALA A 210 -7.54 -8.76 27.08
C ALA A 210 -6.28 -9.15 26.28
N TYR A 211 -5.74 -10.34 26.55
CA TYR A 211 -4.65 -10.92 25.76
C TYR A 211 -5.02 -11.08 24.28
N LEU A 212 -6.20 -11.65 23.99
CA LEU A 212 -6.69 -11.81 22.63
C LEU A 212 -6.87 -10.46 21.94
N PHE A 213 -7.49 -9.49 22.62
CA PHE A 213 -7.65 -8.13 22.10
C PHE A 213 -6.29 -7.51 21.70
N TRP A 214 -5.27 -7.61 22.57
CA TRP A 214 -3.92 -7.12 22.29
C TRP A 214 -3.30 -7.83 21.07
N SER A 215 -3.36 -9.16 21.04
CA SER A 215 -2.73 -9.97 20.00
C SER A 215 -3.33 -9.74 18.60
N ILE A 216 -4.62 -9.41 18.53
CA ILE A 216 -5.35 -9.19 17.28
C ILE A 216 -5.18 -7.75 16.79
N ASN A 217 -5.19 -6.77 17.70
CA ASN A 217 -5.30 -5.36 17.32
C ASN A 217 -4.01 -4.55 17.46
N VAL A 218 -3.11 -4.93 18.37
CA VAL A 218 -1.96 -4.10 18.77
C VAL A 218 -0.64 -4.69 18.30
N SER A 219 -0.43 -6.00 18.47
CA SER A 219 0.84 -6.62 18.06
C SER A 219 1.09 -6.69 16.54
N PRO A 220 0.10 -6.80 15.64
CA PRO A 220 0.38 -6.83 14.22
C PRO A 220 0.98 -5.50 13.72
N LYS A 221 2.11 -5.56 13.02
CA LYS A 221 2.68 -4.39 12.34
C LYS A 221 1.81 -4.00 11.15
N ARG A 222 1.56 -2.70 10.98
CA ARG A 222 0.90 -2.19 9.77
C ARG A 222 1.80 -2.46 8.56
N ILE A 223 1.22 -3.03 7.51
CA ILE A 223 1.90 -3.19 6.23
C ILE A 223 2.12 -1.80 5.62
N ASN A 224 3.35 -1.51 5.18
CA ASN A 224 3.64 -0.31 4.39
C ASN A 224 2.87 -0.42 3.06
N PRO A 225 2.06 0.57 2.67
CA PRO A 225 1.33 0.52 1.41
C PRO A 225 2.22 0.28 0.19
N SER A 226 3.43 0.84 0.16
CA SER A 226 4.40 0.60 -0.92
C SER A 226 4.74 -0.89 -1.05
N HIS A 227 4.89 -1.61 0.07
CA HIS A 227 5.10 -3.05 0.10
C HIS A 227 3.89 -3.85 -0.40
N ALA A 228 2.66 -3.39 -0.15
CA ALA A 228 1.45 -4.07 -0.65
C ALA A 228 1.42 -4.15 -2.20
N PHE A 229 1.97 -3.15 -2.89
CA PHE A 229 2.10 -3.17 -4.36
C PHE A 229 3.26 -4.05 -4.87
N ASP A 230 4.21 -4.41 -4.02
CA ASP A 230 5.19 -5.46 -4.35
C ASP A 230 4.55 -6.85 -4.20
N LEU A 231 3.69 -7.04 -3.18
CA LEU A 231 2.95 -8.29 -2.97
C LEU A 231 1.86 -8.54 -4.02
N TYR A 232 1.19 -7.48 -4.47
CA TYR A 232 0.12 -7.54 -5.48
C TYR A 232 0.29 -6.44 -6.53
N PRO A 233 1.14 -6.64 -7.56
CA PRO A 233 1.39 -5.66 -8.61
C PRO A 233 0.14 -5.20 -9.36
N LEU A 234 -0.87 -6.06 -9.48
CA LEU A 234 -2.20 -5.73 -10.04
C LEU A 234 -2.91 -4.56 -9.35
N LEU A 235 -2.56 -4.23 -8.10
CA LEU A 235 -3.10 -3.05 -7.43
C LEU A 235 -2.68 -1.76 -8.14
N ARG A 236 -1.53 -1.73 -8.83
CA ARG A 236 -0.96 -0.54 -9.48
C ARG A 236 -1.87 0.02 -10.59
N THR A 237 -2.74 -0.81 -11.16
CA THR A 237 -3.55 -0.46 -12.33
C THR A 237 -5.03 -0.33 -12.03
N GLN A 238 -5.43 -0.47 -10.76
CA GLN A 238 -6.84 -0.41 -10.37
C GLN A 238 -7.38 1.02 -10.42
N ASP A 239 -8.42 1.25 -11.23
CA ASP A 239 -9.01 2.58 -11.48
C ASP A 239 -9.59 3.25 -10.23
N TRP A 240 -10.13 2.44 -9.33
CA TRP A 240 -10.74 2.91 -8.10
C TRP A 240 -9.72 3.49 -7.13
N LEU A 241 -8.51 3.00 -7.22
CA LEU A 241 -7.40 3.27 -6.35
C LEU A 241 -6.87 4.70 -6.65
N ASP A 242 -6.87 5.14 -7.93
CA ASP A 242 -6.49 6.51 -8.35
C ASP A 242 -7.51 7.61 -8.07
N ARG A 243 -8.82 7.29 -8.06
CA ARG A 243 -9.89 8.29 -7.91
C ARG A 243 -10.12 8.72 -6.47
N VAL A 244 -9.67 7.90 -5.52
CA VAL A 244 -9.68 8.21 -4.09
C VAL A 244 -8.23 8.40 -3.69
N GLY A 245 -7.87 9.61 -3.25
CA GLY A 245 -6.50 10.15 -3.23
C GLY A 245 -5.43 9.37 -2.44
N GLU A 246 -5.72 8.16 -1.98
CA GLU A 246 -4.79 7.24 -1.35
C GLU A 246 -3.73 6.71 -2.35
N LEU A 247 -3.98 6.59 -3.68
CA LEU A 247 -2.88 6.20 -4.62
C LEU A 247 -1.78 7.23 -4.80
N ASN A 248 -2.13 8.52 -4.74
CA ASN A 248 -1.11 9.56 -4.80
C ASN A 248 -0.16 9.41 -3.62
N VAL A 249 -0.69 9.13 -2.42
CA VAL A 249 0.12 8.85 -1.22
C VAL A 249 1.02 7.63 -1.44
N TYR A 250 0.56 6.59 -2.14
CA TYR A 250 1.36 5.38 -2.38
C TYR A 250 2.48 5.57 -3.39
N ARG A 251 2.17 6.18 -4.55
CA ARG A 251 3.19 6.46 -5.56
C ARG A 251 4.19 7.49 -5.05
N GLU A 252 3.74 8.47 -4.25
CA GLU A 252 4.61 9.42 -3.56
C GLU A 252 5.51 8.71 -2.56
N ALA A 253 4.98 7.79 -1.74
CA ALA A 253 5.79 6.99 -0.81
C ALA A 253 6.83 6.15 -1.56
N ARG A 254 6.45 5.47 -2.65
CA ARG A 254 7.37 4.73 -3.51
C ARG A 254 8.46 5.64 -4.10
N ALA A 255 8.06 6.78 -4.68
CA ALA A 255 8.99 7.74 -5.24
C ALA A 255 9.96 8.30 -4.18
N GLN A 256 9.46 8.52 -2.96
CA GLN A 256 10.27 8.94 -1.82
C GLN A 256 11.29 7.86 -1.41
N GLU A 257 10.86 6.61 -1.24
CA GLU A 257 11.75 5.47 -0.91
C GLU A 257 12.87 5.30 -1.97
N LEU A 258 12.51 5.38 -3.26
CA LEU A 258 13.47 5.34 -4.36
C LEU A 258 14.45 6.53 -4.30
N THR A 259 13.96 7.73 -4.04
CA THR A 259 14.80 8.94 -3.92
C THR A 259 15.76 8.86 -2.74
N GLU A 260 15.30 8.35 -1.59
CA GLU A 260 16.13 8.12 -0.40
C GLU A 260 17.25 7.12 -0.68
N GLN A 261 16.96 6.04 -1.42
CA GLN A 261 18.00 5.10 -1.86
C GLN A 261 18.97 5.73 -2.86
N MET A 262 18.50 6.56 -3.80
CA MET A 262 19.39 7.32 -4.69
C MET A 262 20.32 8.26 -3.91
N TYR A 263 19.87 8.80 -2.76
CA TYR A 263 20.69 9.64 -1.88
C TYR A 263 21.64 8.83 -0.98
N ALA A 264 21.22 7.68 -0.47
CA ALA A 264 21.95 6.96 0.58
C ALA A 264 22.85 5.83 0.06
N HIS A 265 22.44 5.12 -1.00
CA HIS A 265 23.10 3.88 -1.43
C HIS A 265 24.51 4.12 -1.99
N GLU A 266 25.47 3.28 -1.62
CA GLU A 266 26.90 3.47 -1.94
C GLU A 266 27.19 3.47 -3.44
N SER A 267 26.50 2.62 -4.21
CA SER A 267 26.65 2.55 -5.67
C SER A 267 25.93 3.68 -6.42
N SER A 268 25.17 4.55 -5.74
CA SER A 268 24.45 5.64 -6.41
C SER A 268 25.38 6.81 -6.74
N PRO A 269 25.45 7.29 -8.00
CA PRO A 269 26.18 8.51 -8.33
C PRO A 269 25.59 9.78 -7.69
N TRP A 270 24.35 9.69 -7.21
CA TRP A 270 23.63 10.77 -6.53
C TRP A 270 23.79 10.73 -5.01
N ARG A 271 24.66 9.84 -4.50
CA ARG A 271 24.89 9.70 -3.07
C ARG A 271 25.29 11.04 -2.45
N ASN A 272 24.58 11.45 -1.39
CA ASN A 272 24.76 12.73 -0.69
C ASN A 272 24.65 13.98 -1.58
N ARG A 273 24.01 13.89 -2.76
CA ARG A 273 23.93 14.99 -3.74
C ARG A 273 22.52 15.47 -4.05
N ILE A 274 21.52 14.73 -3.62
CA ILE A 274 20.13 15.18 -3.64
C ILE A 274 19.95 16.17 -2.49
N ASN A 275 19.35 17.32 -2.75
CA ASN A 275 19.04 18.30 -1.70
C ASN A 275 17.80 17.82 -0.92
N MET A 276 18.07 17.06 0.15
CA MET A 276 17.08 16.45 1.04
C MET A 276 16.46 17.46 2.00
N LEU A 277 15.19 17.27 2.35
CA LEU A 277 14.50 18.14 3.31
C LEU A 277 15.19 18.11 4.67
N GLY A 278 15.52 19.29 5.20
CA GLY A 278 16.16 19.44 6.52
C GLY A 278 17.69 19.50 6.47
N GLU A 279 18.32 19.22 5.33
CA GLU A 279 19.77 19.35 5.17
C GLU A 279 20.14 20.75 4.66
N ARG A 280 21.19 21.34 5.25
CA ARG A 280 21.74 22.62 4.76
C ARG A 280 22.87 22.33 3.79
N GLY A 281 22.77 22.82 2.55
CA GLY A 281 23.90 22.88 1.62
C GLY A 281 23.87 21.91 0.44
N GLY A 282 22.76 21.21 0.17
CA GLY A 282 22.62 20.36 -1.02
C GLY A 282 22.89 21.16 -2.31
N SER A 283 23.90 20.74 -3.08
CA SER A 283 24.33 21.44 -4.30
C SER A 283 23.59 20.98 -5.57
N GLY A 284 22.81 19.90 -5.49
CA GLY A 284 22.11 19.30 -6.63
C GLY A 284 20.59 19.47 -6.62
N VAL A 285 19.92 18.56 -7.33
CA VAL A 285 18.46 18.56 -7.52
C VAL A 285 17.74 18.29 -6.20
N SER A 286 16.60 18.95 -5.96
CA SER A 286 15.84 18.77 -4.73
C SER A 286 15.12 17.42 -4.64
N GLN A 287 14.90 16.93 -3.41
CA GLN A 287 14.09 15.73 -3.16
C GLN A 287 12.70 15.83 -3.81
N ALA A 288 12.06 17.00 -3.72
CA ALA A 288 10.75 17.23 -4.33
C ALA A 288 10.77 17.14 -5.86
N ALA A 289 11.86 17.57 -6.51
CA ALA A 289 12.04 17.45 -7.95
C ALA A 289 12.28 16.00 -8.39
N TRP A 290 13.03 15.23 -7.61
CA TRP A 290 13.18 13.77 -7.80
C TRP A 290 11.86 13.02 -7.70
N VAL A 291 11.13 13.22 -6.60
CA VAL A 291 9.82 12.60 -6.38
C VAL A 291 8.86 12.94 -7.51
N ARG A 292 8.77 14.22 -7.88
CA ARG A 292 7.91 14.68 -8.99
C ARG A 292 8.31 14.06 -10.32
N THR A 293 9.61 13.95 -10.61
CA THR A 293 10.09 13.35 -11.84
C THR A 293 9.71 11.88 -11.93
N LEU A 294 9.92 11.10 -10.86
CA LEU A 294 9.53 9.69 -10.81
C LEU A 294 8.03 9.50 -11.03
N LEU A 295 7.19 10.30 -10.36
CA LEU A 295 5.73 10.28 -10.51
C LEU A 295 5.24 10.58 -11.94
N GLN A 296 5.98 11.42 -12.67
CA GLN A 296 5.63 11.83 -14.04
C GLN A 296 6.27 10.95 -15.12
N THR A 297 7.16 10.03 -14.74
CA THR A 297 7.88 9.14 -15.65
C THR A 297 7.63 7.70 -15.25
N PHE A 298 8.56 7.04 -14.56
CA PHE A 298 8.52 5.62 -14.23
C PHE A 298 7.28 5.18 -13.43
N LEU A 299 6.73 6.04 -12.56
CA LEU A 299 5.55 5.77 -11.74
C LEU A 299 4.26 6.39 -12.29
N SER A 300 4.27 6.83 -13.55
CA SER A 300 3.07 7.35 -14.20
C SER A 300 2.10 6.23 -14.58
N THR A 301 0.79 6.46 -14.43
CA THR A 301 -0.24 5.44 -14.67
C THR A 301 -0.59 5.25 -16.15
N GLY A 302 -0.14 6.13 -17.04
CA GLY A 302 -0.47 6.06 -18.47
C GLY A 302 -1.90 6.39 -18.84
N ARG A 303 -2.74 6.83 -17.88
CA ARG A 303 -4.14 7.17 -18.16
C ARG A 303 -4.30 8.58 -18.73
N GLY A 304 -5.33 8.74 -19.58
CA GLY A 304 -5.64 10.00 -20.22
C GLY A 304 -4.60 10.39 -21.27
N GLN A 305 -4.08 11.61 -21.19
CA GLN A 305 -3.00 12.12 -22.05
C GLN A 305 -1.60 11.92 -21.40
N GLY A 306 -1.54 11.20 -20.27
CA GLY A 306 -0.31 10.96 -19.51
C GLY A 306 0.51 9.81 -20.10
N ARG A 307 1.84 9.89 -19.99
CA ARG A 307 2.74 8.81 -20.42
C ARG A 307 2.59 7.58 -19.54
N ALA A 308 2.75 6.39 -20.11
CA ALA A 308 2.80 5.16 -19.35
C ALA A 308 4.15 5.00 -18.66
N GLY A 309 4.13 4.70 -17.36
CA GLY A 309 5.32 4.53 -16.54
C GLY A 309 5.74 3.06 -16.44
N LEU A 310 7.01 2.76 -16.70
CA LEU A 310 7.58 1.41 -16.70
C LEU A 310 7.29 0.60 -15.42
N PHE A 311 7.20 1.26 -14.26
CA PHE A 311 7.02 0.59 -12.97
C PHE A 311 5.56 0.48 -12.53
N GLN A 312 4.65 1.16 -13.23
CA GLN A 312 3.28 1.38 -12.78
C GLN A 312 2.22 0.98 -13.81
N ALA A 313 2.43 1.28 -15.09
CA ALA A 313 1.45 1.06 -16.14
C ALA A 313 1.48 -0.40 -16.65
N ASN A 314 0.34 -0.86 -17.16
CA ASN A 314 0.26 -2.09 -17.96
C ASN A 314 1.16 -1.94 -19.19
N LEU A 315 1.92 -2.97 -19.57
CA LEU A 315 2.84 -2.88 -20.72
C LEU A 315 2.08 -2.81 -22.06
N SER A 316 0.92 -3.46 -22.14
CA SER A 316 -0.01 -3.38 -23.27
C SER A 316 -1.41 -3.84 -22.82
N ASP A 317 -2.38 -3.79 -23.74
CA ASP A 317 -3.72 -4.36 -23.50
C ASP A 317 -3.61 -5.83 -23.07
N GLY A 318 -4.15 -6.13 -21.89
CA GLY A 318 -4.14 -7.47 -21.31
C GLY A 318 -2.81 -7.93 -20.71
N ILE A 319 -1.79 -7.07 -20.63
CA ILE A 319 -0.49 -7.41 -20.07
C ILE A 319 -0.23 -6.56 -18.83
N GLU A 320 -0.10 -7.26 -17.71
CA GLU A 320 0.10 -6.68 -16.38
C GLU A 320 1.39 -5.85 -16.31
N PRO A 321 1.51 -4.94 -15.31
CA PRO A 321 2.76 -4.22 -15.09
C PRO A 321 3.91 -5.17 -14.77
N LEU A 322 5.14 -4.67 -14.88
CA LEU A 322 6.29 -5.43 -14.41
C LEU A 322 6.16 -5.71 -12.90
N ASP A 323 6.34 -6.97 -12.51
CA ASP A 323 6.37 -7.43 -11.12
C ASP A 323 7.62 -6.99 -10.35
N TRP A 324 8.34 -5.99 -10.86
CA TRP A 324 9.55 -5.47 -10.23
C TRP A 324 9.23 -4.92 -8.85
N THR A 325 9.98 -5.40 -7.86
CA THR A 325 9.94 -4.93 -6.47
C THR A 325 10.56 -3.54 -6.33
N ARG A 326 10.42 -2.93 -5.15
CA ARG A 326 11.16 -1.69 -4.79
C ARG A 326 12.65 -1.78 -5.05
N SER A 327 13.30 -2.88 -4.65
CA SER A 327 14.75 -3.05 -4.81
C SER A 327 15.16 -3.16 -6.29
N GLN A 328 14.34 -3.80 -7.12
CA GLN A 328 14.55 -3.86 -8.57
C GLN A 328 14.42 -2.50 -9.24
N GLN A 329 13.37 -1.75 -8.90
CA GLN A 329 13.12 -0.41 -9.42
C GLN A 329 14.27 0.55 -9.05
N THR A 330 14.71 0.52 -7.78
CA THR A 330 15.87 1.29 -7.33
C THR A 330 17.15 0.87 -8.03
N ALA A 331 17.42 -0.44 -8.15
CA ALA A 331 18.60 -0.94 -8.85
C ALA A 331 18.64 -0.51 -10.31
N PHE A 332 17.50 -0.49 -11.00
CA PHE A 332 17.40 0.01 -12.37
C PHE A 332 17.81 1.49 -12.47
N ILE A 333 17.26 2.35 -11.60
CA ILE A 333 17.59 3.79 -11.62
C ILE A 333 19.06 4.03 -11.23
N ILE A 334 19.57 3.35 -10.19
CA ILE A 334 20.98 3.45 -9.80
C ILE A 334 21.86 3.04 -10.97
N ARG A 335 21.56 1.91 -11.64
CA ARG A 335 22.36 1.43 -12.76
C ARG A 335 22.34 2.41 -13.94
N LEU A 336 21.18 2.95 -14.27
CA LEU A 336 21.03 3.95 -15.33
C LEU A 336 21.98 5.14 -15.12
N TRP A 337 21.97 5.74 -13.93
CA TRP A 337 22.86 6.87 -13.63
C TRP A 337 24.32 6.47 -13.48
N SER A 338 24.59 5.27 -12.95
CA SER A 338 25.96 4.75 -12.82
C SER A 338 26.62 4.60 -14.18
N ASP A 339 25.87 4.10 -15.17
CA ASP A 339 26.36 3.94 -16.53
C ASP A 339 26.55 5.29 -17.23
N ILE A 340 25.70 6.29 -16.97
CA ILE A 340 25.89 7.65 -17.49
C ILE A 340 27.18 8.23 -16.92
N SER A 341 27.38 8.17 -15.60
CA SER A 341 28.60 8.64 -14.95
C SER A 341 29.85 7.93 -15.47
N ALA A 342 29.82 6.60 -15.58
CA ALA A 342 30.93 5.83 -16.14
C ALA A 342 31.18 6.15 -17.63
N SER A 343 30.14 6.49 -18.38
CA SER A 343 30.27 6.90 -19.79
C SER A 343 30.95 8.26 -19.93
N LEU A 344 30.70 9.21 -19.03
CA LEU A 344 31.39 10.51 -19.06
C LEU A 344 32.90 10.34 -18.92
N GLU A 345 33.34 9.41 -18.07
CA GLU A 345 34.76 9.08 -17.93
C GLU A 345 35.36 8.47 -19.19
N ARG A 346 34.67 7.50 -19.81
CA ARG A 346 35.10 6.89 -21.08
C ARG A 346 35.18 7.92 -22.20
N ASN A 347 34.23 8.84 -22.25
CA ASN A 347 34.07 9.85 -23.28
C ASN A 347 34.61 11.22 -22.88
N LYS A 348 35.50 11.31 -21.88
CA LYS A 348 36.05 12.57 -21.34
C LYS A 348 36.67 13.54 -22.34
N ASN A 349 36.97 13.04 -23.54
CA ASN A 349 37.53 13.82 -24.64
C ASN A 349 36.50 14.61 -25.44
N LEU A 350 35.19 14.40 -25.22
CA LEU A 350 34.13 15.17 -25.86
C LEU A 350 34.25 16.65 -25.52
N TYR A 351 33.96 17.48 -26.53
CA TYR A 351 34.16 18.93 -26.47
C TYR A 351 33.52 19.57 -25.24
N TRP A 352 32.25 19.25 -24.98
CA TRP A 352 31.48 19.84 -23.88
C TRP A 352 31.97 19.38 -22.51
N ILE A 353 32.46 18.13 -22.38
CA ILE A 353 32.99 17.59 -21.12
C ILE A 353 34.28 18.31 -20.75
N ARG A 354 35.17 18.54 -21.73
CA ARG A 354 36.43 19.28 -21.54
C ARG A 354 36.26 20.73 -21.12
N LYS A 355 35.05 21.30 -21.24
CA LYS A 355 34.75 22.64 -20.73
C LYS A 355 34.58 22.66 -19.20
N PHE A 356 34.42 21.50 -18.59
CA PHE A 356 34.53 21.29 -17.15
C PHE A 356 35.94 20.81 -16.81
N GLU A 357 36.40 21.08 -15.59
CA GLU A 357 37.76 20.72 -15.15
C GLU A 357 38.00 19.21 -15.16
N THR A 358 36.97 18.44 -14.82
CA THR A 358 36.97 16.97 -14.83
C THR A 358 35.63 16.43 -15.33
N PRO A 359 35.53 15.16 -15.77
CA PRO A 359 34.26 14.58 -16.17
C PRO A 359 33.29 14.41 -14.99
N GLU A 360 33.80 14.23 -13.77
CA GLU A 360 32.98 14.28 -12.55
C GLU A 360 32.34 15.66 -12.37
N MET A 361 33.08 16.74 -12.62
CA MET A 361 32.52 18.10 -12.62
C MET A 361 31.50 18.32 -13.74
N ALA A 362 31.64 17.65 -14.89
CA ALA A 362 30.61 17.67 -15.94
C ALA A 362 29.30 17.02 -15.48
N PHE A 363 29.33 16.17 -14.45
CA PHE A 363 28.16 15.59 -13.80
C PHE A 363 27.70 16.39 -12.56
N GLU A 364 28.63 17.02 -11.82
CA GLU A 364 28.39 17.63 -10.49
C GLU A 364 28.16 19.14 -10.51
N ASP A 365 28.69 19.85 -11.50
CA ASP A 365 28.61 21.30 -11.52
C ASP A 365 27.16 21.76 -11.72
N LYS A 366 26.75 22.79 -10.97
CA LYS A 366 25.41 23.40 -11.08
C LYS A 366 25.10 23.95 -12.46
N ARG A 367 26.13 24.20 -13.28
CA ARG A 367 26.04 24.66 -14.67
C ARG A 367 25.96 23.51 -15.68
N SER A 368 25.98 22.25 -15.23
CA SER A 368 25.60 21.09 -16.02
C SER A 368 24.12 20.75 -15.83
N MET A 369 23.41 20.50 -16.92
CA MET A 369 22.02 20.05 -16.87
C MET A 369 21.89 18.66 -16.23
N LEU A 370 22.96 17.85 -16.19
CA LEU A 370 22.95 16.56 -15.49
C LEU A 370 22.74 16.73 -13.97
N ASN A 371 23.11 17.88 -13.40
CA ASN A 371 22.83 18.24 -12.01
C ASN A 371 21.66 19.23 -11.85
N GLN A 372 20.75 19.28 -12.83
CA GLN A 372 19.57 20.15 -12.81
C GLN A 372 18.29 19.34 -13.01
N ASP A 373 17.17 19.89 -12.51
CA ASP A 373 15.82 19.30 -12.65
C ASP A 373 15.47 19.00 -14.11
N GLN A 374 15.88 19.87 -15.04
CA GLN A 374 15.66 19.69 -16.48
C GLN A 374 16.32 18.43 -17.03
N GLY A 375 17.60 18.19 -16.75
CA GLY A 375 18.29 17.01 -17.23
C GLY A 375 17.81 15.74 -16.53
N LEU A 376 17.59 15.79 -15.21
CA LEU A 376 16.99 14.68 -14.47
C LEU A 376 15.68 14.22 -15.12
N ARG A 377 14.76 15.16 -15.34
CA ARG A 377 13.44 14.88 -15.90
C ARG A 377 13.49 14.40 -17.34
N ALA A 378 14.37 14.97 -18.17
CA ALA A 378 14.51 14.57 -19.56
C ALA A 378 15.13 13.17 -19.70
N ILE A 379 16.15 12.84 -18.91
CA ILE A 379 16.79 11.51 -18.89
C ILE A 379 15.79 10.46 -18.42
N HIS A 380 15.10 10.69 -17.30
CA HIS A 380 14.10 9.76 -16.78
C HIS A 380 12.95 9.56 -17.77
N ALA A 381 12.49 10.64 -18.44
CA ALA A 381 11.44 10.52 -19.44
C ALA A 381 11.89 9.69 -20.65
N ALA A 382 13.05 10.00 -21.24
CA ALA A 382 13.56 9.26 -22.39
C ALA A 382 13.85 7.79 -22.06
N ALA A 383 14.44 7.52 -20.88
CA ALA A 383 14.65 6.15 -20.41
C ALA A 383 13.31 5.44 -20.19
N ASN A 384 12.35 6.05 -19.50
CA ASN A 384 11.04 5.47 -19.29
C ASN A 384 10.39 5.06 -20.61
N ASP A 385 10.36 5.97 -21.60
CA ASP A 385 9.66 5.71 -22.85
C ASP A 385 10.31 4.57 -23.65
N ILE A 386 11.64 4.56 -23.74
CA ILE A 386 12.38 3.52 -24.48
C ILE A 386 12.20 2.15 -23.83
N PHE A 387 12.37 2.07 -22.52
CA PHE A 387 12.30 0.80 -21.79
C PHE A 387 10.86 0.32 -21.62
N TYR A 388 9.87 1.20 -21.51
CA TYR A 388 8.46 0.84 -21.51
C TYR A 388 8.05 0.29 -22.87
N HIS A 389 8.33 1.02 -23.96
CA HIS A 389 7.99 0.60 -25.32
C HIS A 389 8.66 -0.74 -25.68
N SER A 390 9.89 -0.97 -25.21
CA SER A 390 10.66 -2.18 -25.53
C SER A 390 10.55 -3.27 -24.47
N ALA A 391 9.73 -3.10 -23.42
CA ALA A 391 9.74 -3.96 -22.23
C ALA A 391 9.59 -5.45 -22.57
N GLN A 392 8.64 -5.77 -23.45
CA GLN A 392 8.37 -7.15 -23.88
C GLN A 392 9.47 -7.70 -24.79
N VAL A 393 9.91 -6.90 -25.77
CA VAL A 393 10.94 -7.30 -26.73
C VAL A 393 12.27 -7.56 -26.02
N TRP A 394 12.58 -6.75 -25.00
CA TRP A 394 13.78 -6.89 -24.18
C TRP A 394 13.58 -7.79 -22.96
N GLN A 395 12.40 -8.40 -22.81
CA GLN A 395 12.07 -9.39 -21.80
C GLN A 395 12.33 -8.91 -20.35
N LEU A 396 11.95 -7.66 -20.06
CA LEU A 396 12.11 -7.07 -18.72
C LEU A 396 11.30 -7.84 -17.65
N ASP A 397 10.19 -8.45 -18.05
CA ASP A 397 9.33 -9.31 -17.24
C ASP A 397 10.03 -10.58 -16.74
N ARG A 398 11.10 -11.02 -17.42
CA ARG A 398 11.85 -12.22 -17.04
C ARG A 398 12.85 -11.98 -15.90
N TRP A 399 13.08 -10.73 -15.51
CA TRP A 399 13.92 -10.43 -14.36
C TRP A 399 13.13 -10.62 -13.06
N ILE A 400 13.23 -11.83 -12.52
CA ILE A 400 12.56 -12.23 -11.29
C ILE A 400 13.60 -12.31 -10.17
N LEU A 401 13.37 -11.56 -9.11
CA LEU A 401 14.08 -11.67 -7.84
C LEU A 401 13.14 -12.23 -6.79
N ARG A 402 13.65 -13.06 -5.88
CA ARG A 402 12.89 -13.43 -4.69
C ARG A 402 12.72 -12.17 -3.86
N SER A 403 11.49 -11.68 -3.74
CA SER A 403 11.10 -10.68 -2.77
C SER A 403 11.38 -11.26 -1.38
N ASN A 404 12.10 -10.51 -0.54
CA ASN A 404 11.98 -10.72 0.90
C ASN A 404 10.65 -10.08 1.33
N ASP A 405 9.95 -10.71 2.26
CA ASP A 405 8.70 -10.20 2.83
C ASP A 405 8.92 -9.01 3.79
N ASP A 406 10.06 -8.32 3.67
CA ASP A 406 10.44 -7.22 4.53
C ASP A 406 9.64 -5.96 4.17
N ILE A 407 9.07 -5.36 5.21
CA ILE A 407 8.21 -4.16 5.09
C ILE A 407 9.06 -2.94 4.66
N GLU A 408 10.30 -2.89 5.12
CA GLU A 408 11.28 -1.82 4.83
C GLU A 408 12.17 -2.21 3.65
N LEU A 409 12.69 -1.20 2.93
CA LEU A 409 13.64 -1.41 1.84
C LEU A 409 15.06 -1.26 2.37
N TYR A 410 15.82 -2.35 2.43
CA TYR A 410 17.20 -2.33 2.91
C TYR A 410 18.22 -2.17 1.77
N SER A 411 19.32 -1.45 2.02
CA SER A 411 20.38 -1.23 1.02
C SER A 411 21.02 -2.53 0.53
N SER A 412 21.05 -3.57 1.35
CA SER A 412 21.55 -4.91 0.98
C SER A 412 20.70 -5.55 -0.13
N GLU A 413 19.38 -5.32 -0.12
CA GLU A 413 18.46 -5.85 -1.13
C GLU A 413 18.66 -5.14 -2.46
N VAL A 414 18.87 -3.81 -2.43
CA VAL A 414 19.23 -3.02 -3.61
C VAL A 414 20.56 -3.48 -4.19
N SER A 415 21.56 -3.74 -3.34
CA SER A 415 22.85 -4.28 -3.76
C SER A 415 22.72 -5.66 -4.44
N SER A 416 21.90 -6.56 -3.88
CA SER A 416 21.59 -7.86 -4.49
C SER A 416 20.88 -7.69 -5.85
N ALA A 417 19.91 -6.78 -5.92
CA ALA A 417 19.19 -6.47 -7.16
C ALA A 417 20.14 -5.89 -8.23
N LEU A 418 21.09 -5.02 -7.88
CA LEU A 418 22.10 -4.50 -8.79
C LEU A 418 22.98 -5.61 -9.39
N LEU A 419 23.45 -6.54 -8.56
CA LEU A 419 24.24 -7.69 -9.01
C LEU A 419 23.44 -8.63 -9.90
N SER A 420 22.14 -8.78 -9.64
CA SER A 420 21.23 -9.55 -10.49
C SER A 420 20.94 -8.84 -11.81
N LEU A 421 20.78 -7.52 -11.79
CA LEU A 421 20.50 -6.69 -12.96
C LEU A 421 21.65 -6.79 -13.97
N ASP A 422 22.90 -6.78 -13.50
CA ASP A 422 24.08 -6.91 -14.36
C ASP A 422 24.15 -8.21 -15.17
N LYS A 423 23.39 -9.23 -14.75
CA LYS A 423 23.30 -10.52 -15.44
C LYS A 423 22.13 -10.59 -16.42
N GLN A 424 21.26 -9.58 -16.47
CA GLN A 424 20.08 -9.61 -17.31
C GLN A 424 20.40 -9.27 -18.77
N PRO A 425 19.71 -9.87 -19.76
CA PRO A 425 19.92 -9.56 -21.17
C PRO A 425 19.72 -8.08 -21.51
N PHE A 426 18.74 -7.41 -20.87
CA PHE A 426 18.45 -6.00 -21.14
C PHE A 426 19.49 -5.03 -20.56
N ARG A 427 20.44 -5.51 -19.74
CA ARG A 427 21.53 -4.70 -19.17
C ARG A 427 22.32 -3.96 -20.25
N GLN A 428 22.53 -4.59 -21.41
CA GLN A 428 23.25 -3.99 -22.53
C GLN A 428 22.54 -2.73 -23.08
N PHE A 429 21.21 -2.69 -23.03
CA PHE A 429 20.45 -1.53 -23.51
C PHE A 429 20.53 -0.35 -22.55
N ILE A 430 20.71 -0.60 -21.24
CA ILE A 430 21.01 0.47 -20.26
C ILE A 430 22.38 1.09 -20.57
N ALA A 431 23.38 0.26 -20.85
CA ALA A 431 24.70 0.74 -21.24
C ALA A 431 24.67 1.51 -22.58
N GLU A 432 23.99 0.97 -23.60
CA GLU A 432 23.83 1.62 -24.91
C GLU A 432 23.16 3.00 -24.78
N PHE A 433 22.06 3.08 -24.02
CA PHE A 433 21.37 4.33 -23.73
C PHE A 433 22.28 5.35 -23.04
N ALA A 434 22.95 4.94 -21.96
CA ALA A 434 23.82 5.81 -21.19
C ALA A 434 25.03 6.29 -22.00
N ASP A 435 25.61 5.42 -22.84
CA ASP A 435 26.74 5.77 -23.69
C ASP A 435 26.35 6.88 -24.67
N GLN A 436 25.22 6.70 -25.34
CA GLN A 436 24.73 7.63 -26.36
C GLN A 436 24.30 8.98 -25.80
N LEU A 437 23.75 9.01 -24.58
CA LEU A 437 23.45 10.27 -23.91
C LEU A 437 24.68 11.15 -23.68
N THR A 438 25.89 10.60 -23.56
CA THR A 438 27.09 11.43 -23.33
C THR A 438 27.50 12.27 -24.53
N TYR A 439 27.05 11.90 -25.74
CA TYR A 439 27.26 12.71 -26.94
C TYR A 439 26.32 13.91 -27.04
N PHE A 440 25.31 14.00 -26.16
CA PHE A 440 24.52 15.20 -26.00
C PHE A 440 25.29 16.25 -25.20
N ASP A 441 25.22 17.53 -25.61
CA ASP A 441 25.87 18.61 -24.87
C ASP A 441 25.04 18.99 -23.64
N TRP A 442 25.49 18.56 -22.46
CA TRP A 442 24.78 18.80 -21.19
C TRP A 442 25.10 20.15 -20.53
N ARG A 443 25.87 21.03 -21.17
CA ARG A 443 26.08 22.38 -20.64
C ARG A 443 24.75 23.12 -20.56
N SER A 444 24.44 23.71 -19.42
CA SER A 444 23.23 24.52 -19.25
C SER A 444 23.35 25.87 -19.96
N PHE A 445 22.30 26.68 -19.93
CA PHE A 445 22.30 28.04 -20.49
C PHE A 445 23.44 28.93 -19.93
N ASP A 446 23.81 28.72 -18.66
CA ASP A 446 24.93 29.40 -17.99
C ASP A 446 26.17 28.49 -17.89
N GLY A 447 26.25 27.48 -18.75
CA GLY A 447 27.34 26.52 -18.89
C GLY A 447 28.64 27.13 -19.40
N PRO A 448 29.79 26.50 -19.08
CA PRO A 448 31.10 26.98 -19.51
C PRO A 448 31.21 26.98 -21.05
N GLY A 449 31.63 28.11 -21.63
CA GLY A 449 31.81 28.26 -23.07
C GLY A 449 30.52 28.52 -23.87
N VAL A 450 29.33 28.34 -23.31
CA VAL A 450 28.07 28.41 -24.09
C VAL A 450 27.84 29.77 -24.75
N ARG A 451 28.22 30.88 -24.09
CA ARG A 451 28.08 32.24 -24.63
C ARG A 451 29.30 32.74 -25.42
N SER A 452 30.44 32.10 -25.26
CA SER A 452 31.75 32.62 -25.70
C SER A 452 32.40 31.80 -26.81
N ASP A 453 31.94 30.57 -27.05
CA ASP A 453 32.48 29.70 -28.09
C ASP A 453 31.95 30.12 -29.49
N GLU A 454 32.74 29.90 -30.54
CA GLU A 454 32.28 30.06 -31.92
C GLU A 454 31.09 29.12 -32.20
N GLY A 455 30.01 29.64 -32.80
CA GLY A 455 28.73 28.91 -32.93
C GLY A 455 27.88 28.90 -31.65
N GLY A 456 28.31 29.59 -30.59
CA GLY A 456 27.61 29.65 -29.30
C GLY A 456 26.22 30.28 -29.34
N GLU A 457 25.90 31.12 -30.33
CA GLU A 457 24.57 31.73 -30.46
C GLU A 457 23.46 30.68 -30.71
N GLU A 458 23.71 29.70 -31.58
CA GLU A 458 22.77 28.62 -31.86
C GLU A 458 22.59 27.70 -30.65
N LEU A 459 23.70 27.31 -30.02
CA LEU A 459 23.68 26.53 -28.78
C LEU A 459 22.93 27.27 -27.66
N LEU A 460 23.15 28.59 -27.52
CA LEU A 460 22.50 29.43 -26.52
C LEU A 460 20.98 29.53 -26.76
N LEU A 461 20.55 29.66 -28.02
CA LEU A 461 19.13 29.64 -28.40
C LEU A 461 18.51 28.29 -28.06
N GLN A 462 19.19 27.18 -28.38
CA GLN A 462 18.75 25.83 -28.01
C GLN A 462 18.61 25.67 -26.50
N LYS A 463 19.65 26.02 -25.71
CA LYS A 463 19.59 25.92 -24.24
C LYS A 463 18.53 26.84 -23.62
N ARG A 464 18.21 27.97 -24.27
CA ARG A 464 17.11 28.85 -23.85
C ARG A 464 15.76 28.16 -24.03
N ALA A 465 15.56 27.42 -25.12
CA ALA A 465 14.32 26.70 -25.39
C ALA A 465 14.00 25.62 -24.33
N TYR A 466 15.02 25.09 -23.65
CA TYR A 466 14.84 24.14 -22.54
C TYR A 466 14.36 24.77 -21.24
N ARG A 467 14.31 26.11 -21.14
CA ARG A 467 13.81 26.81 -19.95
C ARG A 467 12.29 26.93 -19.95
N GLY A 468 11.71 26.91 -18.75
CA GLY A 468 10.26 27.04 -18.55
C GLY A 468 9.51 25.72 -18.65
N SER A 469 8.18 25.79 -18.54
CA SER A 469 7.30 24.60 -18.46
C SER A 469 7.28 23.76 -19.74
N GLY A 470 7.40 24.39 -20.92
CA GLY A 470 7.49 23.69 -22.21
C GLY A 470 8.86 23.08 -22.51
N GLY A 471 9.91 23.56 -21.84
CA GLY A 471 11.29 23.16 -22.13
C GLY A 471 11.61 21.69 -21.84
N TYR A 472 10.88 21.06 -20.92
CA TYR A 472 11.03 19.62 -20.66
C TYR A 472 10.63 18.74 -21.84
N ALA A 473 9.59 19.15 -22.59
CA ALA A 473 9.14 18.40 -23.76
C ALA A 473 10.15 18.54 -24.90
N VAL A 474 10.64 19.76 -25.13
CA VAL A 474 11.66 20.06 -26.15
C VAL A 474 12.96 19.32 -25.85
N LEU A 475 13.47 19.39 -24.61
CA LEU A 475 14.69 18.69 -24.22
C LEU A 475 14.56 17.17 -24.40
N ARG A 476 13.43 16.58 -24.01
CA ARG A 476 13.17 15.15 -24.24
C ARG A 476 13.20 14.80 -25.73
N GLU A 477 12.54 15.60 -26.56
CA GLU A 477 12.50 15.36 -28.01
C GLU A 477 13.91 15.43 -28.61
N ASP A 478 14.71 16.43 -28.23
CA ASP A 478 16.11 16.55 -28.65
C ASP A 478 16.98 15.37 -28.16
N LEU A 479 16.73 14.87 -26.94
CA LEU A 479 17.40 13.66 -26.46
C LEU A 479 17.02 12.43 -27.28
N LEU A 480 15.72 12.24 -27.58
CA LEU A 480 15.28 11.13 -28.44
C LEU A 480 15.90 11.25 -29.84
N ARG A 481 15.96 12.46 -30.42
CA ARG A 481 16.64 12.73 -31.70
C ARG A 481 18.10 12.32 -31.60
N LYS A 482 18.79 12.71 -30.53
CA LYS A 482 20.19 12.33 -30.32
C LYS A 482 20.37 10.81 -30.20
N LEU A 483 19.46 10.15 -29.49
CA LEU A 483 19.48 8.70 -29.32
C LEU A 483 19.26 7.94 -30.63
N THR A 484 18.60 8.54 -31.65
CA THR A 484 18.48 7.88 -32.97
C THR A 484 19.80 7.67 -33.69
N GLU A 485 20.85 8.41 -33.31
CA GLU A 485 22.21 8.24 -33.85
C GLU A 485 22.89 6.97 -33.31
N ALA A 486 22.30 6.33 -32.30
CA ALA A 486 22.79 5.09 -31.72
C ALA A 486 22.68 3.91 -32.69
N ASN A 487 23.79 3.21 -32.91
CA ASN A 487 23.79 1.94 -33.63
C ASN A 487 23.30 0.83 -32.69
N GLY A 488 22.01 0.53 -32.70
CA GLY A 488 21.46 -0.58 -31.91
C GLY A 488 19.96 -0.53 -31.70
N SER A 489 19.50 -1.25 -30.68
CA SER A 489 18.08 -1.36 -30.38
C SER A 489 17.54 -0.09 -29.73
N VAL A 490 18.37 0.62 -28.94
CA VAL A 490 17.97 1.89 -28.31
C VAL A 490 17.67 2.93 -29.39
N GLY A 491 18.56 3.05 -30.39
CA GLY A 491 18.37 3.99 -31.49
C GLY A 491 17.13 3.72 -32.33
N ARG A 492 16.87 2.44 -32.67
CA ARG A 492 15.65 2.03 -33.39
C ARG A 492 14.37 2.35 -32.61
N THR A 493 14.35 2.09 -31.31
CA THR A 493 13.21 2.44 -30.46
C THR A 493 13.02 3.95 -30.40
N ALA A 494 14.11 4.73 -30.23
CA ALA A 494 14.04 6.19 -30.23
C ALA A 494 13.47 6.75 -31.54
N SER A 495 13.86 6.20 -32.70
CA SER A 495 13.29 6.58 -33.99
C SER A 495 11.80 6.29 -34.10
N THR A 496 11.36 5.14 -33.56
CA THR A 496 9.94 4.75 -33.55
C THR A 496 9.12 5.72 -32.69
N LEU A 497 9.59 6.01 -31.48
CA LEU A 497 8.93 6.94 -30.56
C LEU A 497 8.81 8.37 -31.14
N LEU A 498 9.84 8.84 -31.86
CA LEU A 498 9.77 10.15 -32.52
C LEU A 498 8.75 10.17 -33.65
N PHE A 499 8.66 9.09 -34.43
CA PHE A 499 7.67 8.98 -35.50
C PHE A 499 6.25 9.04 -34.92
N GLU A 500 5.98 8.30 -33.85
CA GLU A 500 4.69 8.31 -33.14
C GLU A 500 4.34 9.66 -32.52
N MET A 501 5.33 10.47 -32.12
CA MET A 501 5.09 11.82 -31.61
C MET A 501 4.67 12.82 -32.70
N THR A 502 5.02 12.54 -33.97
CA THR A 502 4.72 13.41 -35.12
C THR A 502 3.48 12.99 -35.91
N ALA A 503 3.00 11.77 -35.69
CA ALA A 503 1.76 11.24 -36.24
C ALA A 503 0.57 11.64 -35.36
#